data_AF-A0A6I5A4H2-F1
#
_entry.id   AF-A0A6I5A4H2-F1
#
_cell.length_a   1.000
_cell.length_b   1.000
_cell.length_c   1.000
_cell.angle_alpha   90.00
_cell.angle_beta   90.00
_cell.angle_gamma   90.00
#
_symmetry.space_group_name_H-M   'P 1'
#
loop_
_entity.id
_entity.type
_entity.pdbx_description
1 polymer ?
#
loop_
_entity_poly.entity_id
_entity_poly.type
_entity_poly.pdbx_seq_one_letter_code
_entity_poly.pdbx_strand_id
1 'polypeptide(L)' 'MDRFILLMVACILAGFALINVSLADTFLASLEPVKNIIGILAILVFSLFLLYKGIMALVGK' A
#
# COMPACT_ATOMS: atom_id res chain seq x y z
N MET A 1 -0.33 10.30 -19.76
CA MET A 1 -0.25 10.23 -18.27
C MET A 1 -0.74 8.86 -17.85
N ASP A 2 0.21 7.97 -17.60
CA ASP A 2 -0.04 6.55 -17.30
C ASP A 2 -0.81 6.39 -16.00
N ARG A 3 -2.14 6.24 -16.13
CA ARG A 3 -3.10 6.04 -15.05
C ARG A 3 -2.67 4.94 -14.07
N PHE A 4 -1.91 3.95 -14.54
CA PHE A 4 -1.34 2.85 -13.75
C PHE A 4 -0.36 3.31 -12.66
N ILE A 5 0.52 4.26 -12.94
CA ILE A 5 1.49 4.75 -11.94
C ILE A 5 0.77 5.51 -10.84
N LEU A 6 -0.23 6.33 -11.19
CA LEU A 6 -1.08 7.02 -10.22
C LEU A 6 -1.90 6.04 -9.36
N LEU A 7 -2.42 4.96 -9.96
CA LEU A 7 -3.12 3.88 -9.23
C LEU A 7 -2.20 3.21 -8.21
N MET A 8 -0.96 2.89 -8.57
CA MET A 8 -0.02 2.25 -7.65
C MET A 8 0.44 3.18 -6.53
N VAL A 9 0.66 4.46 -6.81
CA VAL A 9 0.95 5.47 -5.78
C VAL A 9 -0.25 5.67 -4.85
N ALA A 10 -1.47 5.72 -5.39
CA ALA A 10 -2.70 5.80 -4.60
C ALA A 10 -2.89 4.56 -3.70
N CYS A 11 -2.54 3.36 -4.18
CA CYS A 11 -2.57 2.14 -3.38
C CYS A 11 -1.54 2.15 -2.23
N ILE A 12 -0.34 2.69 -2.44
CA ILE A 12 0.65 2.87 -1.36
C ILE A 12 0.14 3.87 -0.33
N LEU A 13 -0.40 5.02 -0.78
CA LEU A 13 -1.03 6.02 0.09
C LEU A 13 -2.20 5.43 0.89
N ALA A 14 -3.03 4.59 0.27
CA ALA A 14 -4.12 3.89 0.94
C ALA A 14 -3.60 2.89 1.99
N GLY A 15 -2.49 2.19 1.73
CA GLY A 15 -1.84 1.32 2.72
C GLY A 15 -1.32 2.09 3.94
N PHE A 16 -0.70 3.25 3.72
CA PHE A 16 -0.27 4.14 4.80
C PHE A 16 -1.44 4.76 5.56
N ALA A 17 -2.50 5.17 4.86
CA ALA A 17 -3.73 5.66 5.47
C ALA A 17 -4.38 4.56 6.32
N LEU A 18 -4.39 3.33 5.83
CA LEU A 18 -4.91 2.18 6.56
C LEU A 18 -4.12 1.95 7.84
N ILE A 19 -2.79 2.12 7.89
CA ILE A 19 -1.97 2.02 9.12
C ILE A 19 -2.23 3.20 10.08
N ASN A 20 -2.41 4.41 9.55
CA ASN A 20 -2.59 5.64 10.35
C ASN A 20 -4.00 5.80 10.94
N VAL A 21 -5.00 5.02 10.51
CA VAL A 21 -6.32 5.01 11.16
C VAL A 21 -6.16 4.54 12.60
N SER A 22 -6.23 5.44 13.57
CA SER A 22 -6.23 5.03 14.97
C SER A 22 -7.56 4.33 15.28
N LEU A 23 -7.50 3.06 15.69
CA LEU A 23 -8.65 2.35 16.27
C LEU A 23 -8.60 2.34 17.81
N ALA A 24 -7.59 3.00 18.39
CA ALA A 24 -7.54 3.28 19.82
C ALA A 24 -8.88 3.92 20.22
N ASP A 25 -9.53 3.36 21.24
CA ASP A 25 -10.87 3.72 21.74
C ASP A 25 -12.10 3.14 21.02
N THR A 26 -11.94 2.17 20.11
CA THR A 26 -13.09 1.46 19.49
C THR A 26 -13.14 -0.04 19.82
N PHE A 27 -14.33 -0.66 19.74
CA PHE A 27 -14.55 -2.12 19.88
C PHE A 27 -13.70 -3.00 18.93
N LEU A 28 -13.02 -2.38 17.97
CA LEU A 28 -12.15 -2.97 16.97
C LEU A 28 -10.65 -2.86 17.34
N ALA A 29 -10.30 -2.41 18.56
CA ALA A 29 -8.92 -2.39 19.06
C ALA A 29 -8.25 -3.78 18.96
N SER A 30 -9.01 -4.86 19.15
CA SER A 30 -8.53 -6.24 18.96
C SER A 30 -8.11 -6.56 17.51
N LEU A 31 -8.55 -5.77 16.53
CA LEU A 31 -8.18 -5.90 15.11
C LEU A 31 -7.01 -4.98 14.70
N GLU A 32 -6.50 -4.11 15.58
CA GLU A 32 -5.29 -3.32 15.30
C GLU A 32 -4.11 -4.14 14.75
N PRO A 33 -3.75 -5.31 15.31
CA PRO A 33 -2.64 -6.08 14.77
C PRO A 33 -2.93 -6.57 13.34
N VAL A 34 -4.18 -6.93 13.05
CA VAL A 34 -4.61 -7.38 11.70
C VAL A 34 -4.55 -6.22 10.70
N LYS A 35 -5.02 -5.04 11.10
CA LYS A 35 -4.91 -3.81 10.29
C LYS A 35 -3.45 -3.50 9.95
N ASN A 36 -2.55 -3.56 10.92
CA ASN A 36 -1.13 -3.31 10.68
C ASN A 36 -0.53 -4.32 9.70
N ILE A 37 -0.83 -5.61 9.87
CA ILE A 37 -0.36 -6.67 8.96
C ILE A 37 -0.86 -6.42 7.53
N ILE A 38 -2.15 -6.11 7.35
CA ILE A 38 -2.74 -5.83 6.03
C ILE A 38 -2.13 -4.58 5.41
N GLY A 39 -1.97 -3.50 6.18
CA GLY A 39 -1.36 -2.26 5.70
C GLY A 39 0.09 -2.45 5.26
N ILE A 40 0.88 -3.17 6.05
CA ILE A 40 2.27 -3.49 5.72
C ILE A 40 2.33 -4.37 4.47
N LEU A 41 1.51 -5.42 4.38
CA LEU A 41 1.43 -6.29 3.21
C LEU A 41 1.03 -5.52 1.95
N ALA A 42 0.04 -4.63 2.05
CA ALA A 42 -0.37 -3.79 0.93
C ALA A 42 0.79 -2.91 0.44
N ILE A 43 1.48 -2.21 1.35
CA ILE A 43 2.64 -1.37 1.01
C ILE A 43 3.75 -2.22 0.37
N LEU A 44 4.08 -3.38 0.95
CA LEU A 44 5.13 -4.26 0.46
C LEU A 44 4.83 -4.75 -0.96
N VAL A 45 3.64 -5.28 -1.20
CA VAL A 45 3.23 -5.85 -2.50
C VAL A 45 3.17 -4.75 -3.56
N PHE A 46 2.52 -3.62 -3.27
CA PHE A 46 2.43 -2.52 -4.24
C PHE A 46 3.78 -1.85 -4.50
N SER A 47 4.66 -1.75 -3.49
CA SER A 47 6.03 -1.26 -3.64
C SER A 47 6.88 -2.18 -4.53
N LEU A 48 6.81 -3.50 -4.30
CA LEU A 48 7.50 -4.49 -5.15
C LEU A 48 6.99 -4.43 -6.60
N PHE A 49 5.67 -4.29 -6.76
CA PHE A 49 5.05 -4.17 -8.07
C PHE A 49 5.48 -2.87 -8.79
N LEU A 50 5.62 -1.75 -8.07
CA LEU A 50 6.16 -0.49 -8.59
C LEU A 50 7.61 -0.61 -9.01
N LEU A 51 8.43 -1.26 -8.20
CA LEU A 51 9.80 -1.56 -8.57
C LEU A 51 9.87 -2.41 -9.83
N TYR A 52 9.08 -3.49 -9.92
CA TYR A 52 9.05 -4.35 -11.10
C TYR A 52 8.59 -3.60 -12.35
N LYS A 53 7.49 -2.84 -12.27
CA LYS A 53 6.99 -2.03 -13.38
C LYS A 53 7.96 -0.92 -13.77
N GLY A 54 8.62 -0.28 -12.79
CA GLY A 54 9.62 0.75 -13.03
C GLY A 54 10.87 0.18 -13.72
N ILE A 55 11.34 -0.99 -13.30
CA ILE A 55 12.45 -1.70 -13.95
C ILE A 55 12.07 -2.13 -15.37
N MET A 56 10.87 -2.68 -15.57
CA MET A 56 10.37 -3.07 -16.90
C MET A 56 10.29 -1.86 -17.85
N ALA A 57 9.77 -0.72 -17.35
CA ALA A 57 9.72 0.53 -18.10
C ALA A 57 11.14 1.09 -18.42
N LEU A 58 12.09 0.99 -17.48
CA LEU A 58 13.50 1.40 -17.69
C LEU A 58 14.23 0.49 -18.67
N VAL A 59 13.92 -0.82 -18.65
CA VAL A 59 14.44 -1.81 -19.60
C VAL A 59 13.85 -1.61 -21.01
N GLY A 60 12.90 -0.68 -21.17
CA GLY A 60 12.37 -0.28 -22.47
C GLY A 60 11.44 -1.32 -23.09
N LYS A 61 10.77 -2.12 -22.24
CA LYS A 61 9.83 -3.15 -22.68
C LYS A 61 8.45 -2.96 -22.05
#